data_AF-A0A8J3DQB1-F1
#
_entry.id   AF-A0A8J3DQB1-F1
#
_cell.length_a   1.000
_cell.length_b   1.000
_cell.length_c   1.000
_cell.angle_alpha   90.00
_cell.angle_beta   90.00
_cell.angle_gamma   90.00
#
_symmetry.space_group_name_H-M   'P 1'
#
loop_
_entity.id
_entity.type
_entity.pdbx_description
1 polymer ?
#
loop_
_entity_poly.entity_id
_entity_poly.type
_entity_poly.pdbx_seq_one_letter_code
_entity_poly.pdbx_strand_id
1 'polypeptide(L)'
;MPREDNLKLEGRLNALRDIVLALLEAEVERGQESAILSKIEQLLDAPDHQEDPGAVNVEAIAVQNAAYREIENILEAVRERVRT
;
A
#
# COMPACT_ATOMS: atom_id res chain seq x y z
N MET A 1 5.84 16.30 16.66
CA MET A 1 7.14 16.34 15.94
C MET A 1 7.32 17.72 15.31
N PRO A 2 8.56 18.22 15.16
CA PRO A 2 8.89 19.43 14.41
C PRO A 2 8.46 19.33 12.94
N ARG A 3 8.06 20.45 12.33
CA ARG A 3 7.62 20.52 10.92
C ARG A 3 8.69 20.02 9.94
N GLU A 4 9.96 20.28 10.22
CA GLU A 4 11.08 19.83 9.39
C GLU A 4 11.22 18.31 9.40
N ASP A 5 10.98 17.67 10.54
CA ASP A 5 11.03 16.21 10.67
C ASP A 5 9.88 15.54 9.90
N ASN A 6 8.71 16.17 9.87
CA ASN A 6 7.58 15.71 9.05
C ASN A 6 7.91 15.78 7.55
N LEU A 7 8.49 16.89 7.07
CA LEU A 7 8.85 17.02 5.64
C LEU A 7 9.91 15.99 5.22
N LYS A 8 10.89 15.72 6.09
CA LYS A 8 11.90 14.68 5.84
C LYS A 8 11.27 13.28 5.82
N LEU A 9 10.30 13.02 6.71
CA LEU A 9 9.55 11.77 6.72
C LEU A 9 8.72 11.59 5.44
N GLU A 10 7.99 12.63 5.02
CA GLU A 10 7.23 12.65 3.77
C GLU A 10 8.15 12.38 2.57
N GLY A 11 9.31 13.03 2.48
CA GLY A 11 10.28 12.80 1.42
C GLY A 11 10.77 11.34 1.37
N ARG A 12 11.02 10.72 2.53
CA ARG A 12 11.42 9.30 2.62
C ARG A 12 10.29 8.36 2.19
N LEU A 13 9.05 8.65 2.59
CA LEU A 13 7.88 7.85 2.20
C LEU A 13 7.62 7.95 0.70
N ASN A 14 7.71 9.14 0.12
CA ASN A 14 7.58 9.35 -1.31
C ASN A 14 8.65 8.60 -2.11
N ALA A 15 9.91 8.64 -1.67
CA ALA A 15 10.99 7.89 -2.31
C ALA A 15 10.73 6.37 -2.28
N LEU A 16 10.23 5.83 -1.16
CA LEU A 16 9.83 4.42 -1.09
C LEU A 16 8.69 4.12 -2.06
N ARG A 17 7.66 4.99 -2.12
CA ARG A 17 6.53 4.85 -3.04
C ARG A 17 6.99 4.80 -4.49
N ASP A 18 7.87 5.71 -4.90
CA ASP A 18 8.39 5.75 -6.27
C ASP A 18 9.18 4.48 -6.63
N ILE A 19 9.99 3.95 -5.70
CA ILE A 19 10.72 2.69 -5.89
C ILE A 19 9.74 1.51 -6.04
N VAL A 20 8.71 1.44 -5.19
CA VAL A 20 7.69 0.39 -5.26
C VAL A 20 6.95 0.45 -6.60
N LEU A 21 6.55 1.64 -7.05
CA LEU A 21 5.89 1.81 -8.34
C LEU A 21 6.76 1.30 -9.49
N ALA A 22 8.03 1.69 -9.54
CA ALA A 22 8.95 1.25 -10.59
C ALA A 22 9.14 -0.29 -10.61
N LEU A 23 9.19 -0.93 -9.43
CA LEU A 23 9.30 -2.39 -9.33
C LEU A 23 8.01 -3.08 -9.83
N LEU A 24 6.85 -2.57 -9.46
CA LEU A 24 5.57 -3.14 -9.86
C LEU A 24 5.27 -2.92 -11.34
N GLU A 25 5.59 -1.75 -11.89
CA GLU A 25 5.54 -1.48 -13.33
C GLU A 25 6.36 -2.51 -14.11
N ALA A 26 7.63 -2.72 -13.71
CA ALA A 26 8.50 -3.71 -14.33
C ALA A 26 7.95 -5.14 -14.23
N GLU A 27 7.31 -5.50 -13.12
CA GLU A 27 6.66 -6.81 -12.97
C GLU A 27 5.44 -6.98 -13.88
N VAL A 28 4.63 -5.93 -14.06
CA VAL A 28 3.49 -5.96 -15.00
C VAL A 28 3.97 -6.08 -16.44
N GLU A 29 4.99 -5.32 -16.82
CA GLU A 29 5.59 -5.36 -18.17
C GLU A 29 6.16 -6.75 -18.53
N ARG A 30 6.60 -7.52 -17.52
CA ARG A 30 7.14 -8.88 -17.71
C ARG A 30 6.08 -9.95 -18.01
N GLY A 31 4.79 -9.67 -17.78
CA GLY A 31 3.68 -10.57 -18.12
C GLY A 31 3.07 -11.36 -16.96
N GLN A 32 2.14 -12.27 -17.30
CA GLN A 32 0.88 -12.49 -16.56
C GLN A 32 0.88 -13.28 -15.23
N GLU A 33 2.02 -13.58 -14.60
CA GLU A 33 2.00 -14.25 -13.29
C GLU A 33 3.08 -13.70 -12.34
N SER A 34 2.99 -12.42 -12.00
CA SER A 34 3.79 -11.90 -10.90
C SER A 34 3.21 -12.36 -9.57
N ALA A 35 3.87 -13.35 -8.97
CA ALA A 35 3.57 -13.80 -7.61
C ALA A 35 3.63 -12.65 -6.57
N ILE A 36 4.31 -11.54 -6.91
CA ILE A 36 4.33 -10.32 -6.09
C ILE A 36 2.98 -9.62 -6.17
N LEU A 37 2.43 -9.40 -7.37
CA LEU A 37 1.11 -8.77 -7.52
C LEU A 37 0.01 -9.57 -6.81
N SER A 38 -0.01 -10.90 -6.99
CA SER A 38 -0.98 -11.75 -6.31
C SER A 38 -0.85 -11.71 -4.78
N LYS A 39 0.38 -11.66 -4.25
CA LYS A 39 0.60 -11.49 -2.81
C LYS A 39 0.13 -10.13 -2.30
N ILE A 40 0.30 -9.07 -3.08
CA ILE A 40 -0.17 -7.73 -2.70
C ILE A 40 -1.70 -7.67 -2.72
N GLU A 41 -2.35 -8.27 -3.72
CA GLU A 41 -3.81 -8.38 -3.76
C GLU A 41 -4.36 -9.17 -2.57
N GLN A 42 -3.67 -10.24 -2.13
CA GLN A 42 -4.02 -10.98 -0.91
C GLN A 42 -3.89 -10.14 0.37
N LEU A 43 -3.03 -9.13 0.41
CA LEU A 43 -2.96 -8.21 1.55
C LEU A 43 -4.22 -7.34 1.64
N LEU A 44 -4.88 -7.04 0.51
CA LEU A 44 -6.15 -6.33 0.48
C LEU A 44 -7.34 -7.23 0.86
N ASP A 45 -7.25 -8.53 0.59
CA ASP A 45 -8.26 -9.54 0.92
C ASP A 45 -8.20 -10.05 2.38
N ALA A 46 -7.30 -9.50 3.21
CA ALA A 46 -7.13 -9.97 4.58
C ALA A 46 -8.43 -9.80 5.40
N PRO A 47 -8.82 -10.83 6.18
CA PRO A 47 -10.22 -11.11 6.49
C PRO A 47 -10.90 -10.09 7.38
N ASP A 48 -12.21 -9.96 7.11
CA ASP A 48 -13.24 -9.37 7.96
C ASP A 48 -12.93 -9.70 9.43
N HIS A 49 -12.57 -8.65 10.17
CA HIS A 49 -12.22 -8.75 11.56
C HIS A 49 -13.42 -9.33 12.32
N GLN A 50 -13.36 -10.63 12.64
CA GLN A 50 -14.11 -11.21 13.75
C GLN A 50 -13.55 -10.61 15.05
N GLU A 51 -13.76 -9.30 15.21
CA GLU A 51 -13.41 -8.56 16.40
C GLU A 51 -14.41 -8.91 17.50
N ASP A 52 -13.88 -9.43 18.59
CA ASP A 52 -14.61 -9.61 19.84
C ASP A 52 -15.21 -8.24 20.25
N PRO A 53 -16.54 -8.10 20.38
CA PRO A 53 -17.22 -6.81 20.54
C PRO A 53 -16.82 -6.01 21.79
N GLY A 54 -15.96 -6.54 22.66
CA GLY A 54 -15.47 -5.90 23.88
C GLY A 54 -14.12 -5.17 23.78
N ALA A 55 -13.35 -5.28 22.69
CA ALA A 55 -11.97 -4.79 22.64
C ALA A 55 -11.55 -4.18 21.29
N VAL A 56 -12.31 -3.21 20.78
CA VAL A 56 -11.99 -2.52 19.53
C VAL A 56 -10.99 -1.39 19.78
N ASN A 57 -9.71 -1.61 19.46
CA ASN A 57 -8.70 -0.55 19.48
C ASN A 57 -8.82 0.31 18.20
N VAL A 58 -9.60 1.38 18.29
CA VAL A 58 -9.92 2.30 17.18
C VAL A 58 -8.67 2.85 16.49
N GLU A 59 -7.58 3.08 17.22
CA GLU A 59 -6.33 3.60 16.65
C GLU A 59 -5.63 2.54 15.79
N ALA A 60 -5.61 1.28 16.24
CA ALA A 60 -5.04 0.18 15.48
C ALA A 60 -5.78 -0.02 14.14
N ILE A 61 -7.11 0.05 14.17
CA ILE A 61 -7.96 -0.04 12.97
C ILE A 61 -7.71 1.14 12.04
N ALA A 62 -7.57 2.36 12.56
CA ALA A 62 -7.28 3.53 11.75
C ALA A 62 -5.93 3.42 11.03
N VAL A 63 -4.89 2.91 11.72
CA VAL A 63 -3.56 2.66 11.12
C VAL A 63 -3.63 1.58 10.05
N GLN A 64 -4.35 0.49 10.30
CA GLN A 64 -4.51 -0.60 9.34
C GLN A 64 -5.28 -0.16 8.09
N ASN A 65 -6.37 0.59 8.27
CA ASN A 65 -7.13 1.17 7.16
C ASN A 65 -6.30 2.16 6.34
N ALA A 66 -5.44 2.95 6.98
CA ALA A 66 -4.52 3.83 6.27
C ALA A 66 -3.51 3.04 5.42
N ALA A 67 -3.02 1.90 5.93
CA ALA A 67 -2.13 1.02 5.18
C ALA A 67 -2.83 0.38 3.98
N TYR A 68 -4.06 -0.12 4.13
CA TYR A 68 -4.83 -0.68 3.02
C TYR A 68 -5.07 0.32 1.90
N ARG A 69 -5.50 1.54 2.25
CA ARG A 69 -5.71 2.61 1.26
C ARG A 69 -4.43 2.95 0.50
N GLU A 70 -3.28 2.95 1.18
CA GLU A 70 -2.01 3.22 0.48
C GLU A 70 -1.65 2.11 -0.49
N ILE A 71 -1.91 0.84 -0.15
CA ILE A 71 -1.72 -0.30 -1.06
C ILE A 71 -2.63 -0.16 -2.29
N GLU A 72 -3.91 0.19 -2.11
CA GLU A 72 -4.84 0.44 -3.21
C GLU A 72 -4.34 1.57 -4.13
N ASN A 73 -3.94 2.71 -3.55
CA ASN A 73 -3.43 3.86 -4.30
C ASN A 73 -2.18 3.51 -5.12
N ILE A 74 -1.29 2.67 -4.58
CA ILE A 74 -0.09 2.21 -5.30
C ILE A 74 -0.50 1.33 -6.49
N LEU A 75 -1.36 0.34 -6.27
CA LEU A 75 -1.81 -0.56 -7.34
C LEU A 75 -2.56 0.18 -8.46
N GLU A 76 -3.41 1.15 -8.11
CA GLU A 76 -4.10 1.99 -9.08
C GLU A 76 -3.11 2.80 -9.92
N ALA A 77 -2.13 3.45 -9.29
CA ALA A 77 -1.11 4.21 -9.99
C ALA A 77 -0.28 3.35 -10.96
N VAL A 78 0.08 2.12 -10.58
CA VAL A 78 0.76 1.17 -11.48
C VAL A 78 -0.12 0.85 -12.69
N ARG A 79 -1.41 0.55 -12.46
CA ARG A 79 -2.37 0.24 -13.54
C ARG A 79 -2.54 1.40 -14.50
N GLU A 80 -2.55 2.64 -14.02
CA GLU A 80 -2.64 3.83 -14.87
C GLU A 80 -1.38 4.01 -15.73
N ARG A 81 -0.20 3.88 -15.13
CA ARG A 81 1.08 4.10 -15.81
C ARG A 81 1.37 3.08 -16.89
N VAL A 82 1.02 1.81 -16.68
CA VAL A 82 1.26 0.74 -17.66
C VAL A 82 0.23 0.73 -18.81
N ARG A 83 -0.92 1.39 -18.65
CA ARG A 83 -1.93 1.54 -19.73
C ARG A 83 -1.57 2.59 -20.78
N THR A 84 -0.60 3.46 -20.49
CA THR A 84 -0.22 4.63 -21.31
C THR A 84 0.96 4.30 -22.21
#